data_AF-A0A7C7WC30-F1
#
_entry.id   AF-A0A7C7WC30-F1
#
_cell.length_a   1.000
_cell.length_b   1.000
_cell.length_c   1.000
_cell.angle_alpha   90.00
_cell.angle_beta   90.00
_cell.angle_gamma   90.00
#
_symmetry.space_group_name_H-M   'P 1'
#
loop_
_entity.id
_entity.type
_entity.pdbx_description
1 polymer ?
#
loop_
_entity_poly.entity_id
_entity_poly.type
_entity_poly.pdbx_seq_one_letter_code
_entity_poly.pdbx_strand_id
1 'polypeptide(L)'
;MRKHTVALMFLLVVSGCGGSSETATPETTVVPAETQAPTTSGASSGTATPETTVVPAETQAPTTSGATNDLRGLVTHLDVECLDRVLGVSRTDEIVYGGNQPTAAEVTAVSGCPAGESHTEPEFGSDHEAGHDSDASWFDSEPPEDPVSPGDTVEFHGTPWTPSPDDARCLYAAIGEKAFRAIYQGERIPSPSEVEGAQQCLHGGLTLDAVVHPLSEAECPPLDHLEMHRRDYAPRWDQLACHVGNLSRLEIPPFRTSGRFHPVLIVKAPANTCSGALCQSFAGVNPDIWRGDIDSLLHSMEARTWEEYGQSEYDGRDRDLVTAMRFTDEEFPSANASMIPMADFPPYIDELHRLIEYPQSDYWHDRALRVYAIHIIQRKLSGYITWLVNFWPPGQLETPTSNPEEFRSWIDEVFVTQKIHEAKVAELLEVELFTPWPIEIERFVLAQRWAETSSDQDLLGAAQYLLDTVSNGVRPYFDGRIVPHSYVHHERDSQIWRELSYADFEEVTFNLFPECNQQETDEYLQGQLSLIDEIVNRDQLTWSIGEMELGHHRFTGLCGTNLADQADEIHGAMLDKIFEQSVAPVGISVLGNLYSVDHRDVLEERLFFRE
;
A
#
# COMPACT_ATOMS: atom_id res chain seq x y z
N MET A 1 -29.49 46.36 -6.88
CA MET A 1 -29.90 47.04 -5.62
C MET A 1 -31.27 46.53 -5.18
N ARG A 2 -31.31 45.62 -4.21
CA ARG A 2 -32.46 45.32 -3.34
C ARG A 2 -31.88 44.71 -2.06
N LYS A 3 -32.20 45.32 -0.91
CA LYS A 3 -31.73 44.95 0.43
C LYS A 3 -32.76 44.05 1.10
N HIS A 4 -32.38 42.87 1.58
CA HIS A 4 -33.07 42.09 2.61
C HIS A 4 -31.95 41.52 3.52
N THR A 5 -31.63 42.11 4.67
CA THR A 5 -32.21 41.87 6.01
C THR A 5 -32.51 40.40 6.28
N VAL A 6 -31.56 39.70 6.89
CA VAL A 6 -31.77 38.39 7.54
C VAL A 6 -31.64 38.60 9.04
N ALA A 7 -32.70 38.22 9.77
CA ALA A 7 -32.81 38.29 11.21
C ALA A 7 -32.24 37.00 11.82
N LEU A 8 -31.33 37.17 12.79
CA LEU A 8 -30.73 36.12 13.60
C LEU A 8 -31.73 35.72 14.70
N MET A 9 -32.17 34.47 14.73
CA MET A 9 -33.02 33.93 15.79
C MET A 9 -32.24 32.88 16.58
N PHE A 10 -31.80 33.27 17.79
CA PHE A 10 -31.24 32.39 18.81
C PHE A 10 -32.37 31.58 19.47
N LEU A 11 -32.26 30.26 19.47
CA LEU A 11 -33.09 29.38 20.28
C LEU A 11 -32.21 28.63 21.29
N LEU A 12 -32.21 29.17 22.51
CA LEU A 12 -31.76 28.51 23.74
C LEU A 12 -32.85 27.52 24.17
N VAL A 13 -32.48 26.26 24.38
CA VAL A 13 -33.25 25.31 25.20
C VAL A 13 -32.33 24.77 26.28
N VAL A 14 -32.69 25.04 27.54
CA VAL A 14 -32.03 24.56 28.75
C VAL A 14 -33.01 23.69 29.53
N SER A 15 -32.45 22.61 30.08
CA SER A 15 -32.84 21.85 31.29
C SER A 15 -33.96 20.81 31.23
N GLY A 16 -33.60 19.63 31.74
CA GLY A 16 -34.48 18.60 32.27
C GLY A 16 -33.69 17.46 32.92
N CYS A 17 -33.31 17.62 34.19
CA CYS A 17 -32.74 16.56 35.04
C CYS A 17 -33.83 15.60 35.56
N GLY A 18 -33.45 14.33 35.76
CA GLY A 18 -34.12 13.32 36.61
C GLY A 18 -34.03 11.93 35.98
N GLY A 19 -33.56 10.85 36.61
CA GLY A 19 -33.15 10.56 37.98
C GLY A 19 -33.32 9.05 38.22
N SER A 20 -32.28 8.43 38.78
CA SER A 20 -32.24 7.15 39.53
C SER A 20 -32.41 5.77 38.84
N SER A 21 -31.29 5.03 38.89
CA SER A 21 -31.07 3.67 39.46
C SER A 21 -32.04 2.53 39.14
N GLU A 22 -31.51 1.45 38.55
CA GLU A 22 -31.58 0.10 39.15
C GLU A 22 -30.53 -0.86 38.56
N THR A 23 -30.01 -1.68 39.46
CA THR A 23 -28.96 -2.69 39.32
C THR A 23 -29.59 -4.03 38.93
N ALA A 24 -29.03 -4.75 37.95
CA ALA A 24 -29.27 -6.20 37.84
C ALA A 24 -28.17 -6.90 37.02
N THR A 25 -27.25 -7.55 37.73
CA THR A 25 -26.46 -8.69 37.24
C THR A 25 -27.36 -9.93 37.17
N PRO A 26 -27.05 -10.88 36.28
CA PRO A 26 -26.98 -12.26 36.76
C PRO A 26 -25.69 -12.96 36.32
N GLU A 27 -24.95 -13.44 37.32
CA GLU A 27 -24.02 -14.56 37.18
C GLU A 27 -24.82 -15.83 36.85
N THR A 28 -24.31 -16.65 35.94
CA THR A 28 -24.52 -18.11 36.04
C THR A 28 -23.23 -18.81 35.63
N THR A 29 -22.52 -19.29 36.65
CA THR A 29 -21.41 -20.22 36.58
C THR A 29 -21.93 -21.62 36.29
N VAL A 30 -21.40 -22.30 35.26
CA VAL A 30 -21.38 -23.77 35.18
C VAL A 30 -19.96 -24.20 34.76
N VAL A 31 -19.36 -25.02 35.62
CA VAL A 31 -18.02 -25.63 35.53
C VAL A 31 -18.10 -26.95 34.72
N PRO A 32 -17.01 -27.42 34.07
CA PRO A 32 -17.06 -28.31 32.92
C PRO A 32 -17.02 -29.80 33.28
N ALA A 33 -17.42 -30.66 32.33
CA ALA A 33 -17.32 -32.12 32.43
C ALA A 33 -16.38 -32.70 31.36
N GLU A 34 -15.58 -33.67 31.80
CA GLU A 34 -14.42 -34.28 31.15
C GLU A 34 -14.69 -35.12 29.88
N THR A 35 -13.74 -35.00 28.96
CA THR A 35 -13.07 -36.03 28.13
C THR A 35 -13.60 -37.46 28.15
N GLN A 36 -13.97 -37.98 26.96
CA GLN A 36 -13.64 -39.35 26.53
C GLN A 36 -13.37 -39.42 25.02
N ALA A 37 -12.21 -39.99 24.67
CA ALA A 37 -11.89 -40.47 23.32
C ALA A 37 -12.57 -41.84 23.05
N PRO A 38 -12.70 -42.25 21.78
CA PRO A 38 -12.20 -43.58 21.49
C PRO A 38 -11.41 -43.71 20.17
N THR A 39 -10.50 -44.65 20.26
CA THR A 39 -9.51 -45.13 19.31
C THR A 39 -10.13 -45.94 18.16
N THR A 40 -9.40 -45.94 17.05
CA THR A 40 -9.51 -46.75 15.83
C THR A 40 -9.48 -48.27 16.06
N SER A 41 -10.04 -49.05 15.11
CA SER A 41 -9.33 -50.05 14.29
C SER A 41 -10.28 -51.06 13.58
N GLY A 42 -9.96 -51.42 12.33
CA GLY A 42 -9.98 -52.85 11.94
C GLY A 42 -10.92 -53.38 10.83
N ALA A 43 -10.57 -53.11 9.58
CA ALA A 43 -10.35 -54.07 8.45
C ALA A 43 -11.32 -55.22 8.05
N SER A 44 -11.63 -55.21 6.73
CA SER A 44 -11.52 -56.28 5.71
C SER A 44 -12.52 -57.45 5.61
N SER A 45 -13.12 -57.64 4.41
CA SER A 45 -12.73 -58.69 3.44
C SER A 45 -13.88 -59.01 2.45
N GLY A 46 -13.57 -59.31 1.17
CA GLY A 46 -14.55 -59.87 0.23
C GLY A 46 -14.17 -59.84 -1.26
N THR A 47 -13.31 -60.77 -1.68
CA THR A 47 -12.87 -61.05 -3.05
C THR A 47 -13.91 -61.80 -3.89
N ALA A 48 -14.05 -61.50 -5.19
CA ALA A 48 -14.33 -62.47 -6.27
C ALA A 48 -13.96 -61.94 -7.67
N THR A 49 -13.40 -62.82 -8.49
CA THR A 49 -12.77 -62.67 -9.83
C THR A 49 -13.37 -63.79 -10.74
N PRO A 50 -13.04 -63.95 -12.04
CA PRO A 50 -13.19 -63.13 -13.26
C PRO A 50 -13.99 -63.84 -14.39
N GLU A 51 -14.18 -63.19 -15.55
CA GLU A 51 -14.18 -63.87 -16.86
C GLU A 51 -13.48 -62.99 -17.92
N THR A 52 -12.53 -63.58 -18.64
CA THR A 52 -11.54 -62.92 -19.53
C THR A 52 -11.79 -63.31 -20.98
N THR A 53 -11.68 -62.36 -21.93
CA THR A 53 -11.47 -62.65 -23.37
C THR A 53 -10.26 -61.86 -23.91
N VAL A 54 -9.13 -62.57 -24.01
CA VAL A 54 -7.98 -62.61 -24.97
C VAL A 54 -7.88 -61.50 -26.07
N VAL A 55 -6.93 -60.51 -26.03
CA VAL A 55 -5.51 -60.41 -26.57
C VAL A 55 -5.43 -60.02 -28.07
N PRO A 56 -4.54 -59.10 -28.59
CA PRO A 56 -3.06 -58.98 -28.37
C PRO A 56 -2.51 -57.56 -28.04
N ALA A 57 -1.50 -57.36 -27.15
CA ALA A 57 -0.04 -57.69 -27.18
C ALA A 57 0.70 -56.90 -28.29
N GLU A 58 1.74 -56.06 -28.11
CA GLU A 58 2.76 -55.76 -27.08
C GLU A 58 3.16 -54.26 -27.24
N THR A 59 3.56 -53.51 -26.21
CA THR A 59 4.99 -53.36 -25.83
C THR A 59 5.06 -52.69 -24.46
N GLN A 60 5.88 -53.26 -23.58
CA GLN A 60 6.11 -52.82 -22.21
C GLN A 60 6.71 -51.41 -22.15
N ALA A 61 6.07 -50.51 -21.39
CA ALA A 61 6.72 -49.33 -20.86
C ALA A 61 7.49 -49.70 -19.58
N PRO A 62 8.68 -49.13 -19.31
CA PRO A 62 9.34 -49.28 -18.03
C PRO A 62 8.52 -48.58 -16.95
N THR A 63 8.19 -49.31 -15.90
CA THR A 63 7.66 -48.82 -14.64
C THR A 63 8.74 -47.94 -13.98
N THR A 64 8.54 -46.63 -13.98
CA THR A 64 9.10 -45.76 -12.94
C THR A 64 8.00 -45.41 -11.95
N SER A 65 8.31 -45.72 -10.70
CA SER A 65 7.51 -45.52 -9.51
C SER A 65 7.24 -44.04 -9.26
N GLY A 66 5.97 -43.68 -9.04
CA GLY A 66 5.56 -42.58 -8.17
C GLY A 66 6.08 -41.18 -8.50
N ALA A 67 5.53 -40.57 -9.55
CA ALA A 67 5.41 -39.11 -9.62
C ALA A 67 3.92 -38.78 -9.55
N THR A 68 3.53 -38.03 -8.53
CA THR A 68 2.21 -37.40 -8.44
C THR A 68 2.01 -36.53 -9.69
N ASN A 69 0.85 -36.62 -10.34
CA ASN A 69 0.40 -35.64 -11.36
C ASN A 69 0.07 -34.28 -10.71
N ASP A 70 0.82 -33.88 -9.69
CA ASP A 70 0.68 -32.62 -8.99
C ASP A 70 1.69 -31.63 -9.59
N LEU A 71 1.27 -31.03 -10.70
CA LEU A 71 2.04 -30.03 -11.45
C LEU A 71 1.98 -28.64 -10.81
N ARG A 72 1.21 -28.42 -9.73
CA ARG A 72 1.26 -27.16 -8.95
C ARG A 72 2.66 -26.93 -8.40
N GLY A 73 3.38 -27.99 -8.03
CA GLY A 73 4.78 -27.90 -7.61
C GLY A 73 5.78 -27.75 -8.76
N LEU A 74 5.39 -27.92 -10.03
CA LEU A 74 6.31 -27.74 -11.15
C LEU A 74 6.25 -26.31 -11.70
N VAL A 75 5.05 -25.73 -11.85
CA VAL A 75 4.87 -24.41 -12.47
C VAL A 75 5.34 -23.27 -11.57
N THR A 76 5.26 -23.41 -10.24
CA THR A 76 5.84 -22.46 -9.28
C THR A 76 7.37 -22.50 -9.22
N HIS A 77 8.01 -23.45 -9.92
CA HIS A 77 9.45 -23.60 -9.96
C HIS A 77 10.03 -23.44 -11.35
N LEU A 78 9.24 -23.08 -12.37
CA LEU A 78 9.72 -22.85 -13.74
C LEU A 78 9.84 -21.35 -14.02
N ASP A 79 10.83 -20.98 -14.84
CA ASP A 79 11.01 -19.60 -15.31
C ASP A 79 9.76 -19.07 -16.03
N VAL A 80 9.09 -18.08 -15.42
CA VAL A 80 7.83 -17.49 -15.91
C VAL A 80 8.00 -16.85 -17.28
N GLU A 81 9.17 -16.28 -17.59
CA GLU A 81 9.45 -15.71 -18.92
C GLU A 81 9.53 -16.79 -20.01
N CYS A 82 9.98 -17.99 -19.64
CA CYS A 82 9.93 -19.15 -20.53
C CYS A 82 8.50 -19.64 -20.73
N LEU A 83 7.69 -19.68 -19.68
CA LEU A 83 6.28 -20.06 -19.76
C LEU A 83 5.50 -19.09 -20.66
N ASP A 84 5.68 -17.77 -20.47
CA ASP A 84 5.04 -16.72 -21.27
C ASP A 84 5.36 -16.81 -22.75
N ARG A 85 6.60 -17.13 -23.09
CA ARG A 85 7.02 -17.33 -24.48
C ARG A 85 6.44 -18.60 -25.11
N VAL A 86 6.21 -19.65 -24.31
CA VAL A 86 5.75 -20.97 -24.81
C VAL A 86 4.23 -21.07 -24.84
N LEU A 87 3.54 -20.52 -23.84
CA LEU A 87 2.10 -20.61 -23.66
C LEU A 87 1.36 -19.32 -24.04
N GLY A 88 2.06 -18.18 -24.05
CA GLY A 88 1.45 -16.86 -24.13
C GLY A 88 1.05 -16.35 -22.73
N VAL A 89 1.29 -15.06 -22.47
CA VAL A 89 1.10 -14.42 -21.15
C VAL A 89 -0.31 -14.63 -20.59
N SER A 90 -1.36 -14.46 -21.41
CA SER A 90 -2.74 -14.72 -20.96
C SER A 90 -2.88 -16.13 -20.38
N ARG A 91 -2.28 -17.12 -21.05
CA ARG A 91 -2.40 -18.52 -20.64
C ARG A 91 -1.48 -18.88 -19.48
N THR A 92 -0.29 -18.30 -19.41
CA THR A 92 0.59 -18.45 -18.25
C THR A 92 -0.03 -17.81 -17.01
N ASP A 93 -0.56 -16.60 -17.11
CA ASP A 93 -1.21 -15.90 -16.01
C ASP A 93 -2.45 -16.64 -15.53
N GLU A 94 -3.25 -17.19 -16.46
CA GLU A 94 -4.37 -18.08 -16.14
C GLU A 94 -3.93 -19.28 -15.29
N ILE A 95 -2.75 -19.84 -15.54
CA ILE A 95 -2.23 -21.02 -14.83
C ILE A 95 -1.50 -20.65 -13.52
N VAL A 96 -0.76 -19.53 -13.52
CA VAL A 96 0.11 -19.09 -12.40
C VAL A 96 -0.66 -18.26 -11.38
N TYR A 97 -1.53 -17.35 -11.83
CA TYR A 97 -2.26 -16.40 -10.99
C TYR A 97 -3.78 -16.61 -11.01
N GLY A 98 -4.31 -17.25 -12.07
CA GLY A 98 -5.76 -17.46 -12.28
C GLY A 98 -6.29 -18.84 -11.86
N GLY A 99 -5.45 -19.68 -11.24
CA GLY A 99 -5.87 -20.98 -10.69
C GLY A 99 -6.23 -22.08 -11.70
N ASN A 100 -6.07 -21.83 -13.01
CA ASN A 100 -6.44 -22.80 -14.05
C ASN A 100 -5.44 -23.96 -14.15
N GLN A 101 -5.97 -25.16 -14.40
CA GLN A 101 -5.13 -26.34 -14.63
C GLN A 101 -4.52 -26.35 -16.04
N PRO A 102 -3.21 -26.59 -16.19
CA PRO A 102 -2.60 -26.76 -17.51
C PRO A 102 -3.05 -28.07 -18.17
N THR A 103 -3.22 -28.06 -19.48
CA THR A 103 -3.51 -29.25 -20.27
C THR A 103 -2.26 -30.12 -20.45
N ALA A 104 -2.42 -31.41 -20.74
CA ALA A 104 -1.29 -32.32 -20.96
C ALA A 104 -0.35 -31.89 -22.11
N ALA A 105 -0.89 -31.16 -23.11
CA ALA A 105 -0.09 -30.58 -24.20
C ALA A 105 0.75 -29.39 -23.73
N GLU A 106 0.18 -28.51 -22.90
CA GLU A 106 0.87 -27.36 -22.31
C GLU A 106 1.98 -27.81 -21.36
N VAL A 107 1.73 -28.84 -20.54
CA VAL A 107 2.76 -29.48 -19.68
C VAL A 107 3.94 -30.02 -20.48
N THR A 108 3.66 -30.61 -21.64
CA THR A 108 4.71 -31.13 -22.54
C THR A 108 5.44 -29.99 -23.26
N ALA A 109 4.75 -28.88 -23.56
CA ALA A 109 5.35 -27.72 -24.21
C ALA A 109 6.33 -26.98 -23.29
N VAL A 110 6.03 -26.91 -21.99
CA VAL A 110 6.85 -26.18 -21.00
C VAL A 110 7.95 -27.02 -20.37
N SER A 111 8.07 -28.32 -20.69
CA SER A 111 9.11 -29.19 -20.12
C SER A 111 10.55 -28.81 -20.51
N GLY A 112 10.72 -27.88 -21.47
CA GLY A 112 12.01 -27.30 -21.84
C GLY A 112 12.37 -26.03 -21.07
N CYS A 113 11.48 -25.51 -20.21
CA CYS A 113 11.76 -24.35 -19.37
C CYS A 113 12.65 -24.77 -18.18
N PRO A 114 13.70 -24.00 -17.85
CA PRO A 114 14.56 -24.30 -16.71
C PRO A 114 13.81 -24.06 -15.40
N ALA A 115 14.18 -24.81 -14.35
CA ALA A 115 13.69 -24.54 -13.02
C ALA A 115 14.37 -23.28 -12.45
N GLY A 116 13.63 -22.38 -11.81
CA GLY A 116 14.18 -21.25 -11.07
C GLY A 116 15.01 -21.78 -9.91
N GLU A 117 16.33 -21.80 -10.08
CA GLU A 117 17.23 -22.34 -9.07
C GLU A 117 17.32 -21.40 -7.85
N SER A 118 17.03 -21.97 -6.68
CA SER A 118 17.47 -21.46 -5.38
C SER A 118 18.92 -21.91 -5.15
N HIS A 119 19.96 -21.09 -5.35
CA HIS A 119 21.29 -21.50 -4.89
C HIS A 119 22.18 -20.35 -4.39
N THR A 120 22.58 -20.51 -3.12
CA THR A 120 23.92 -20.33 -2.56
C THR A 120 24.98 -19.73 -3.48
N GLU A 121 25.56 -18.63 -3.01
CA GLU A 121 26.74 -17.95 -3.55
C GLU A 121 27.85 -18.92 -3.99
N PRO A 122 28.39 -18.75 -5.20
CA PRO A 122 29.77 -19.06 -5.50
C PRO A 122 30.63 -17.84 -5.23
N GLU A 123 31.59 -17.97 -4.30
CA GLU A 123 32.76 -17.12 -4.21
C GLU A 123 33.39 -16.94 -5.60
N PHE A 124 33.42 -15.72 -6.14
CA PHE A 124 34.24 -15.39 -7.30
C PHE A 124 35.36 -14.44 -6.93
N GLY A 125 36.55 -15.04 -6.93
CA GLY A 125 37.89 -14.49 -6.86
C GLY A 125 38.07 -13.11 -7.46
N SER A 126 38.85 -12.34 -6.71
CA SER A 126 39.78 -11.32 -7.17
C SER A 126 40.38 -11.65 -8.54
N ASP A 127 40.31 -10.70 -9.46
CA ASP A 127 41.44 -10.26 -10.29
C ASP A 127 40.94 -9.19 -11.26
N HIS A 128 41.13 -7.90 -10.94
CA HIS A 128 41.60 -6.94 -11.94
C HIS A 128 42.40 -5.81 -11.28
N GLU A 129 43.60 -5.67 -11.83
CA GLU A 129 44.72 -4.90 -11.33
C GLU A 129 44.46 -3.38 -11.35
N ALA A 130 45.03 -2.74 -10.34
CA ALA A 130 45.21 -1.31 -10.24
C ALA A 130 46.02 -0.75 -11.42
N GLY A 131 45.46 0.28 -12.06
CA GLY A 131 46.18 1.24 -12.88
C GLY A 131 46.01 2.63 -12.26
N HIS A 132 47.07 3.13 -11.65
CA HIS A 132 47.18 4.45 -11.04
C HIS A 132 47.59 5.52 -12.06
N ASP A 133 47.42 6.78 -11.66
CA ASP A 133 47.87 8.07 -12.25
C ASP A 133 46.87 8.76 -13.20
N SER A 134 46.55 10.05 -13.09
CA SER A 134 46.86 11.11 -12.11
C SER A 134 46.08 12.40 -12.51
N ASP A 135 45.91 13.30 -11.54
CA ASP A 135 45.65 14.75 -11.67
C ASP A 135 44.36 15.28 -12.31
N ALA A 136 43.43 15.71 -11.45
CA ALA A 136 42.72 16.98 -11.61
C ALA A 136 42.21 17.49 -10.25
N SER A 137 43.08 18.21 -9.54
CA SER A 137 42.74 19.06 -8.40
C SER A 137 41.98 20.30 -8.87
N TRP A 138 40.66 20.39 -8.69
CA TRP A 138 39.89 21.64 -8.83
C TRP A 138 38.50 21.48 -8.18
N PHE A 139 38.37 21.80 -6.89
CA PHE A 139 37.19 22.41 -6.23
C PHE A 139 37.50 22.55 -4.73
N ASP A 140 38.39 23.49 -4.41
CA ASP A 140 38.47 24.11 -3.08
C ASP A 140 37.74 25.44 -3.22
N SER A 141 36.46 25.48 -2.87
CA SER A 141 35.67 26.71 -2.71
C SER A 141 34.50 26.40 -1.78
N GLU A 142 34.62 26.89 -0.56
CA GLU A 142 33.59 26.84 0.49
C GLU A 142 32.25 27.40 -0.04
N PRO A 143 31.10 26.76 0.25
CA PRO A 143 29.81 27.31 -0.12
C PRO A 143 29.50 28.57 0.72
N PRO A 144 28.86 29.60 0.15
CA PRO A 144 28.49 30.81 0.87
C PRO A 144 27.32 30.54 1.84
N GLU A 145 27.37 31.21 2.99
CA GLU A 145 26.37 31.15 4.05
C GLU A 145 24.97 31.61 3.57
N ASP A 146 23.95 30.76 3.76
CA ASP A 146 22.55 31.10 3.54
C ASP A 146 22.00 32.07 4.61
N PRO A 147 21.03 32.96 4.27
CA PRO A 147 20.52 33.95 5.18
C PRO A 147 19.48 33.36 6.15
N VAL A 148 19.74 33.57 7.44
CA VAL A 148 18.88 33.23 8.59
C VAL A 148 17.49 33.88 8.50
N SER A 149 16.42 33.11 8.73
CA SER A 149 15.12 33.62 9.21
C SER A 149 14.83 33.12 10.63
N PRO A 150 14.18 33.94 11.49
CA PRO A 150 14.19 33.72 12.94
C PRO A 150 12.89 33.10 13.48
N GLY A 151 13.05 32.08 14.34
CA GLY A 151 12.02 31.55 15.22
C GLY A 151 12.51 30.31 15.97
N ASP A 152 13.00 30.49 17.19
CA ASP A 152 13.43 29.49 18.19
C ASP A 152 14.03 28.18 17.64
N THR A 153 15.32 28.23 17.29
CA THR A 153 16.14 27.03 17.11
C THR A 153 16.22 26.30 18.45
N VAL A 154 15.49 25.20 18.58
CA VAL A 154 15.82 24.19 19.60
C VAL A 154 17.19 23.64 19.22
N GLU A 155 18.25 24.09 19.89
CA GLU A 155 19.59 23.54 19.71
C GLU A 155 19.63 22.13 20.28
N PHE A 156 19.61 21.12 19.40
CA PHE A 156 19.72 19.72 19.78
C PHE A 156 21.19 19.36 20.03
N HIS A 157 21.51 18.99 21.27
CA HIS A 157 22.84 18.49 21.63
C HIS A 157 22.85 16.96 21.66
N GLY A 158 23.37 16.33 20.60
CA GLY A 158 23.75 14.91 20.60
C GLY A 158 23.36 14.16 19.32
N THR A 159 24.18 13.19 18.92
CA THR A 159 23.82 12.21 17.89
C THR A 159 22.75 11.28 18.47
N PRO A 160 21.60 11.08 17.80
CA PRO A 160 20.63 10.05 18.18
C PRO A 160 21.30 8.71 18.44
N TRP A 161 20.99 8.07 19.56
CA TRP A 161 21.40 6.68 19.79
C TRP A 161 20.40 5.75 19.11
N THR A 162 20.91 4.89 18.23
CA THR A 162 20.14 3.84 17.57
C THR A 162 20.58 2.49 18.13
N PRO A 163 19.67 1.69 18.74
CA PRO A 163 20.03 0.38 19.28
C PRO A 163 20.48 -0.56 18.17
N SER A 164 21.56 -1.31 18.40
CA SER A 164 21.81 -2.51 17.58
C SER A 164 20.82 -3.63 17.95
N PRO A 165 20.65 -4.65 17.10
CA PRO A 165 19.82 -5.81 17.44
C PRO A 165 20.26 -6.51 18.74
N ASP A 166 21.54 -6.47 19.08
CA ASP A 166 22.06 -7.03 20.35
C ASP A 166 21.68 -6.16 21.55
N ASP A 167 21.78 -4.83 21.43
CA ASP A 167 21.33 -3.90 22.46
C ASP A 167 19.83 -4.08 22.72
N ALA A 168 19.02 -4.12 21.65
CA ALA A 168 17.58 -4.31 21.74
C ALA A 168 17.22 -5.65 22.39
N ARG A 169 17.84 -6.76 21.98
CA ARG A 169 17.62 -8.08 22.62
C ARG A 169 17.96 -8.08 24.10
N CYS A 170 19.09 -7.46 24.46
CA CYS A 170 19.50 -7.37 25.85
C CYS A 170 18.50 -6.55 26.68
N LEU A 171 18.08 -5.39 26.16
CA LEU A 171 17.12 -4.51 26.84
C LEU A 171 15.74 -5.17 26.96
N TYR A 172 15.28 -5.89 25.94
CA TYR A 172 14.04 -6.66 26.02
C TYR A 172 14.09 -7.70 27.13
N ALA A 173 15.22 -8.41 27.29
CA ALA A 173 15.39 -9.39 28.35
C ALA A 173 15.54 -8.74 29.75
N ALA A 174 16.18 -7.58 29.83
CA ALA A 174 16.48 -6.91 31.09
C ALA A 174 15.28 -6.16 31.68
N ILE A 175 14.53 -5.43 30.86
CA ILE A 175 13.45 -4.52 31.31
C ILE A 175 12.10 -4.79 30.64
N GLY A 176 12.07 -5.63 29.60
CA GLY A 176 10.87 -5.94 28.82
C GLY A 176 10.72 -5.06 27.58
N GLU A 177 10.28 -5.67 26.48
CA GLU A 177 10.07 -5.00 25.17
C GLU A 177 9.16 -3.77 25.27
N LYS A 178 8.00 -3.91 25.92
CA LYS A 178 7.05 -2.80 26.10
C LYS A 178 7.65 -1.65 26.93
N ALA A 179 8.45 -1.97 27.95
CA ALA A 179 9.09 -0.96 28.78
C ALA A 179 10.17 -0.20 28.00
N PHE A 180 11.04 -0.93 27.32
CA PHE A 180 12.06 -0.35 26.46
C PHE A 180 11.46 0.59 25.42
N ARG A 181 10.45 0.16 24.67
CA ARG A 181 9.80 0.99 23.64
C ARG A 181 9.21 2.27 24.22
N ALA A 182 8.46 2.19 25.32
CA ALA A 182 7.87 3.37 25.97
C ALA A 182 8.94 4.37 26.46
N ILE A 183 10.10 3.87 26.94
CA ILE A 183 11.20 4.73 27.40
C ILE A 183 11.97 5.32 26.20
N TYR A 184 12.36 4.50 25.23
CA TYR A 184 13.13 4.92 24.06
C TYR A 184 12.38 5.99 23.25
N GLN A 185 11.07 5.83 23.11
CA GLN A 185 10.19 6.80 22.43
C GLN A 185 9.76 7.98 23.31
N GLY A 186 10.27 8.06 24.54
CA GLY A 186 10.02 9.17 25.43
C GLY A 186 8.56 9.29 25.91
N GLU A 187 7.80 8.20 25.90
CA GLU A 187 6.44 8.17 26.45
C GLU A 187 6.46 8.20 27.98
N ARG A 188 7.57 7.79 28.59
CA ARG A 188 7.84 7.95 30.03
C ARG A 188 9.33 7.88 30.34
N ILE A 189 9.69 8.37 31.53
CA ILE A 189 11.04 8.21 32.09
C ILE A 189 11.26 6.78 32.63
N PRO A 190 12.51 6.28 32.62
CA PRO A 190 12.84 5.00 33.22
C PRO A 190 12.80 5.06 34.76
N SER A 191 12.44 3.95 35.40
CA SER A 191 12.55 3.78 36.85
C SER A 191 13.99 3.44 37.27
N PRO A 192 14.39 3.66 38.53
CA PRO A 192 15.74 3.32 38.99
C PRO A 192 16.12 1.84 38.77
N SER A 193 15.17 0.91 38.93
CA SER A 193 15.40 -0.52 38.66
C SER A 193 15.58 -0.84 37.19
N GLU A 194 14.90 -0.11 36.30
CA GLU A 194 15.09 -0.28 34.85
C GLU A 194 16.44 0.29 34.41
N VAL A 195 16.88 1.42 34.98
CA VAL A 195 18.23 1.97 34.75
C VAL A 195 19.30 0.97 35.20
N GLU A 196 19.18 0.43 36.41
CA GLU A 196 20.11 -0.58 36.94
C GLU A 196 20.12 -1.86 36.09
N GLY A 197 18.94 -2.37 35.70
CA GLY A 197 18.82 -3.56 34.88
C GLY A 197 19.38 -3.40 33.46
N ALA A 198 19.21 -2.22 32.86
CA ALA A 198 19.68 -1.93 31.51
C ALA A 198 21.19 -1.64 31.42
N GLN A 199 21.86 -1.37 32.54
CA GLN A 199 23.26 -0.93 32.55
C GLN A 199 24.22 -1.91 31.87
N GLN A 200 23.93 -3.20 31.90
CA GLN A 200 24.74 -4.23 31.23
C GLN A 200 24.57 -4.25 29.71
N CYS A 201 23.46 -3.71 29.20
CA CYS A 201 23.10 -3.70 27.79
C CYS A 201 23.59 -2.45 27.06
N LEU A 202 23.97 -1.40 27.80
CA LEU A 202 24.35 -0.11 27.24
C LEU A 202 25.86 0.08 27.34
N HIS A 203 26.51 0.18 26.18
CA HIS A 203 27.97 0.34 26.08
C HIS A 203 28.37 1.82 26.00
N GLY A 204 29.68 2.11 26.10
CA GLY A 204 30.19 3.47 25.91
C GLY A 204 29.87 4.48 27.02
N GLY A 205 29.39 4.02 28.19
CA GLY A 205 28.98 4.89 29.29
C GLY A 205 27.57 5.45 29.16
N LEU A 206 26.79 4.95 28.20
CA LEU A 206 25.38 5.28 28.06
C LEU A 206 24.57 4.73 29.25
N THR A 207 23.57 5.50 29.66
CA THR A 207 22.57 5.13 30.66
C THR A 207 21.19 5.11 30.00
N LEU A 208 20.24 4.40 30.59
CA LEU A 208 18.90 4.26 30.00
C LEU A 208 18.18 5.61 29.88
N ASP A 209 18.43 6.52 30.82
CA ASP A 209 17.98 7.91 30.81
C ASP A 209 18.62 8.76 29.70
N ALA A 210 19.84 8.44 29.27
CA ALA A 210 20.56 9.17 28.23
C ALA A 210 20.24 8.70 26.80
N VAL A 211 19.60 7.54 26.63
CA VAL A 211 19.23 6.99 25.32
C VAL A 211 17.79 7.28 24.90
N VAL A 212 17.03 7.97 25.76
CA VAL A 212 15.69 8.45 25.41
C VAL A 212 15.80 9.40 24.21
N HIS A 213 14.82 9.32 23.30
CA HIS A 213 14.73 10.22 22.16
C HIS A 213 14.96 11.70 22.54
N PRO A 214 15.91 12.42 21.90
CA PRO A 214 16.12 13.85 22.15
C PRO A 214 14.88 14.75 21.96
N LEU A 215 13.97 14.45 21.03
CA LEU A 215 12.73 15.24 20.86
C LEU A 215 11.72 14.94 21.97
N SER A 216 11.92 13.93 22.83
CA SER A 216 10.97 13.63 23.91
C SER A 216 10.79 14.79 24.90
N GLU A 217 11.79 15.66 25.03
CA GLU A 217 11.73 16.84 25.89
C GLU A 217 10.99 18.01 25.23
N ALA A 218 10.84 17.99 23.90
CA ALA A 218 10.12 19.03 23.17
C ALA A 218 8.61 18.78 23.23
N GLU A 219 7.87 19.78 23.73
CA GLU A 219 6.41 19.75 23.76
C GLU A 219 5.80 19.92 22.37
N CYS A 220 6.36 20.81 21.54
CA CYS A 220 5.92 21.06 20.18
C CYS A 220 7.12 21.26 19.23
N PRO A 221 7.84 20.18 18.87
CA PRO A 221 8.95 20.26 17.92
C PRO A 221 8.45 20.70 16.53
N PRO A 222 9.24 21.47 15.76
CA PRO A 222 8.88 21.85 14.38
C PRO A 222 8.62 20.62 13.50
N LEU A 223 7.66 20.71 12.57
CA LEU A 223 7.30 19.59 11.68
C LEU A 223 8.49 19.08 10.87
N ASP A 224 9.34 19.96 10.35
CA ASP A 224 10.52 19.57 9.57
C ASP A 224 11.54 18.80 10.43
N HIS A 225 11.61 19.08 11.73
CA HIS A 225 12.44 18.31 12.66
C HIS A 225 11.85 16.94 12.96
N LEU A 226 10.52 16.84 13.10
CA LEU A 226 9.83 15.54 13.21
C LEU A 226 10.04 14.71 11.93
N GLU A 227 9.93 15.33 10.76
CA GLU A 227 10.18 14.71 9.46
C GLU A 227 11.62 14.19 9.37
N MET A 228 12.62 15.01 9.75
CA MET A 228 14.04 14.63 9.70
C MET A 228 14.37 13.40 10.57
N HIS A 229 13.71 13.23 11.72
CA HIS A 229 13.99 12.16 12.68
C HIS A 229 12.97 11.01 12.68
N ARG A 230 11.98 11.02 11.77
CA ARG A 230 10.84 10.09 11.74
C ARG A 230 11.19 8.60 11.77
N ARG A 231 12.38 8.23 11.26
CA ARG A 231 12.88 6.84 11.22
C ARG A 231 13.50 6.41 12.54
N ASP A 232 14.30 7.29 13.13
CA ASP A 232 14.94 7.06 14.43
C ASP A 232 13.87 7.00 15.53
N TYR A 233 12.90 7.91 15.44
CA TYR A 233 11.84 8.06 16.41
C TYR A 233 10.55 8.56 15.75
N ALA A 234 9.48 7.78 15.81
CA ALA A 234 8.16 8.28 15.47
C ALA A 234 7.69 9.27 16.54
N PRO A 235 7.09 10.39 16.13
CA PRO A 235 6.63 11.43 17.05
C PRO A 235 5.60 10.87 18.03
N ARG A 236 5.47 11.51 19.19
CA ARG A 236 4.36 11.22 20.10
C ARG A 236 3.09 11.94 19.64
N TRP A 237 1.93 11.39 20.01
CA TRP A 237 0.64 12.01 19.65
C TRP A 237 0.44 13.40 20.28
N ASP A 238 1.00 13.68 21.45
CA ASP A 238 0.96 15.04 22.05
C ASP A 238 1.76 16.05 21.22
N GLN A 239 2.88 15.63 20.63
CA GLN A 239 3.70 16.45 19.75
C GLN A 239 3.02 16.69 18.39
N LEU A 240 2.31 15.69 17.85
CA LEU A 240 1.50 15.88 16.64
C LEU A 240 0.31 16.79 16.92
N ALA A 241 -0.37 16.59 18.06
CA ALA A 241 -1.56 17.34 18.45
C ALA A 241 -1.29 18.85 18.64
N CYS A 242 -0.06 19.25 18.95
CA CYS A 242 0.28 20.67 19.01
C CYS A 242 0.15 21.37 17.64
N HIS A 243 0.26 20.62 16.53
CA HIS A 243 0.12 21.11 15.17
C HIS A 243 -1.32 20.99 14.62
N VAL A 244 -2.17 20.16 15.21
CA VAL A 244 -3.52 19.91 14.69
C VAL A 244 -4.57 20.93 15.13
N GLY A 245 -4.33 21.69 16.21
CA GLY A 245 -5.36 22.52 16.84
C GLY A 245 -6.00 23.60 15.97
N ASN A 246 -5.36 23.98 14.86
CA ASN A 246 -5.89 24.94 13.88
C ASN A 246 -6.32 24.28 12.55
N LEU A 247 -6.23 22.95 12.44
CA LEU A 247 -6.67 22.23 11.26
C LEU A 247 -8.20 22.16 11.24
N SER A 248 -8.75 22.20 10.03
CA SER A 248 -10.17 21.97 9.77
C SER A 248 -10.32 21.28 8.44
N ARG A 249 -11.30 20.40 8.28
CA ARG A 249 -11.67 19.87 6.96
C ARG A 249 -11.87 21.00 5.95
N LEU A 250 -11.20 20.87 4.82
CA LEU A 250 -11.42 21.72 3.67
C LEU A 250 -12.75 21.34 3.01
N GLU A 251 -13.39 22.31 2.38
CA GLU A 251 -14.56 22.03 1.53
C GLU A 251 -14.09 21.21 0.32
N ILE A 252 -14.63 20.00 0.16
CA ILE A 252 -14.31 19.14 -0.99
C ILE A 252 -14.84 19.84 -2.25
N PRO A 253 -13.97 20.21 -3.21
CA PRO A 253 -14.41 20.88 -4.43
C PRO A 253 -15.24 19.93 -5.31
N PRO A 254 -16.03 20.48 -6.26
CA PRO A 254 -16.82 19.66 -7.19
C PRO A 254 -15.98 18.71 -8.05
N PHE A 255 -14.72 19.08 -8.32
CA PHE A 255 -13.75 18.27 -9.02
C PHE A 255 -12.39 18.35 -8.31
N ARG A 256 -11.79 17.18 -8.04
CA ARG A 256 -10.49 17.08 -7.38
C ARG A 256 -9.49 16.28 -8.20
N THR A 257 -8.24 16.70 -8.16
CA THR A 257 -7.18 16.04 -8.92
C THR A 257 -5.92 15.90 -8.10
N SER A 258 -5.28 14.74 -8.22
CA SER A 258 -3.96 14.48 -7.68
C SER A 258 -3.06 13.94 -8.79
N GLY A 259 -1.82 14.43 -8.85
CA GLY A 259 -0.82 13.99 -9.81
C GLY A 259 0.44 13.56 -9.06
N ARG A 260 0.63 12.25 -8.87
CA ARG A 260 1.83 11.69 -8.25
C ARG A 260 2.65 10.99 -9.33
N PHE A 261 3.59 11.72 -9.90
CA PHE A 261 4.47 11.20 -10.94
C PHE A 261 5.86 10.89 -10.40
N HIS A 262 6.49 9.87 -10.95
CA HIS A 262 7.91 9.65 -10.74
C HIS A 262 8.70 10.67 -11.57
N PRO A 263 9.66 11.41 -10.98
CA PRO A 263 10.52 12.35 -11.72
C PRO A 263 11.40 11.63 -12.76
N VAL A 264 11.52 10.31 -12.62
CA VAL A 264 12.30 9.42 -13.48
C VAL A 264 11.42 8.36 -14.11
N LEU A 265 11.90 7.74 -15.18
CA LEU A 265 11.24 6.59 -15.78
C LEU A 265 11.55 5.34 -14.94
N ILE A 266 10.52 4.87 -14.22
CA ILE A 266 10.52 3.62 -13.47
C ILE A 266 9.75 2.57 -14.26
N VAL A 267 10.35 1.41 -14.44
CA VAL A 267 9.78 0.26 -15.16
C VAL A 267 9.74 -0.96 -14.26
N LYS A 268 9.01 -2.01 -14.66
CA LYS A 268 9.04 -3.26 -13.90
C LYS A 268 10.40 -3.93 -14.04
N ALA A 269 11.02 -4.30 -12.92
CA ALA A 269 12.26 -5.04 -12.91
C ALA A 269 12.06 -6.46 -13.48
N PRO A 270 13.06 -7.02 -14.19
CA PRO A 270 13.04 -8.41 -14.61
C PRO A 270 12.80 -9.36 -13.42
N ALA A 271 11.99 -10.42 -13.60
CA ALA A 271 11.55 -11.30 -12.51
C ALA A 271 12.71 -12.02 -11.77
N ASN A 272 13.89 -12.08 -12.38
CA ASN A 272 15.10 -12.66 -11.78
C ASN A 272 15.89 -11.68 -10.88
N THR A 273 15.48 -10.40 -10.82
CA THR A 273 16.15 -9.36 -10.02
C THR A 273 15.39 -8.95 -8.76
N CYS A 274 14.09 -9.29 -8.66
CA CYS A 274 13.25 -8.95 -7.52
C CYS A 274 11.95 -9.79 -7.53
N SER A 275 11.33 -10.03 -6.36
CA SER A 275 9.99 -10.64 -6.22
C SER A 275 8.98 -9.68 -5.57
N GLY A 276 7.82 -9.46 -6.21
CA GLY A 276 6.69 -8.69 -5.64
C GLY A 276 6.27 -7.47 -6.48
N ALA A 277 5.24 -6.73 -6.06
CA ALA A 277 4.79 -5.54 -6.79
C ALA A 277 5.72 -4.31 -6.61
N LEU A 278 6.78 -4.45 -5.82
CA LEU A 278 7.82 -3.43 -5.61
C LEU A 278 9.04 -3.62 -6.53
N CYS A 279 8.96 -4.52 -7.51
CA CYS A 279 10.02 -4.74 -8.49
C CYS A 279 10.04 -3.61 -9.51
N GLN A 280 10.62 -2.51 -9.09
CA GLN A 280 10.87 -1.31 -9.87
C GLN A 280 12.33 -1.31 -10.36
N SER A 281 12.55 -0.82 -11.56
CA SER A 281 13.87 -0.61 -12.15
C SER A 281 13.93 0.78 -12.73
N PHE A 282 15.05 1.44 -12.50
CA PHE A 282 15.38 2.69 -13.15
C PHE A 282 15.68 2.45 -14.63
N ALA A 283 14.94 3.10 -15.52
CA ALA A 283 15.18 3.03 -16.97
C ALA A 283 15.77 4.33 -17.55
N GLY A 284 15.71 5.45 -16.81
CA GLY A 284 16.32 6.70 -17.23
C GLY A 284 15.66 7.94 -16.65
N VAL A 285 16.26 9.09 -16.93
CA VAL A 285 15.69 10.41 -16.66
C VAL A 285 15.61 11.18 -17.96
N ASN A 286 14.47 11.83 -18.19
CA ASN A 286 14.31 12.79 -19.26
C ASN A 286 14.04 14.18 -18.67
N PRO A 287 15.06 15.03 -18.50
CA PRO A 287 14.90 16.36 -17.90
C PRO A 287 13.98 17.27 -18.73
N ASP A 288 13.89 17.05 -20.05
CA ASP A 288 13.11 17.91 -20.95
C ASP A 288 11.60 17.81 -20.70
N ILE A 289 11.12 16.76 -20.01
CA ILE A 289 9.72 16.60 -19.63
C ILE A 289 9.32 17.60 -18.55
N TRP A 290 10.24 18.05 -17.71
CA TRP A 290 9.93 18.82 -16.50
C TRP A 290 10.15 20.32 -16.70
N ARG A 291 9.35 21.17 -16.05
CA ARG A 291 9.57 22.63 -16.05
C ARG A 291 10.53 23.05 -14.94
N GLY A 292 10.49 22.33 -13.83
CA GLY A 292 11.37 22.45 -12.68
C GLY A 292 12.74 21.82 -12.93
N ASP A 293 13.69 22.19 -12.08
CA ASP A 293 15.06 21.73 -12.15
C ASP A 293 15.20 20.35 -11.49
N ILE A 294 15.23 19.30 -12.31
CA ILE A 294 15.39 17.92 -11.86
C ILE A 294 16.75 17.67 -11.19
N ASP A 295 17.81 18.38 -11.59
CA ASP A 295 19.10 18.21 -10.92
C ASP A 295 19.00 18.78 -9.50
N SER A 296 18.42 19.97 -9.34
CA SER A 296 18.15 20.54 -8.01
C SER A 296 17.24 19.64 -7.16
N LEU A 297 16.26 18.97 -7.77
CA LEU A 297 15.43 17.98 -7.09
C LEU A 297 16.29 16.84 -6.50
N LEU A 298 17.17 16.22 -7.30
CA LEU A 298 18.05 15.16 -6.80
C LEU A 298 18.99 15.66 -5.69
N HIS A 299 19.53 16.88 -5.81
CA HIS A 299 20.39 17.44 -4.76
C HIS A 299 19.65 17.68 -3.42
N SER A 300 18.32 17.77 -3.46
CA SER A 300 17.48 17.92 -2.25
C SER A 300 17.05 16.59 -1.62
N MET A 301 17.31 15.47 -2.30
CA MET A 301 16.96 14.11 -1.89
C MET A 301 18.07 13.44 -1.07
N GLU A 302 17.72 12.36 -0.38
CA GLU A 302 18.67 11.47 0.28
C GLU A 302 19.33 10.50 -0.73
N ALA A 303 18.62 10.14 -1.80
CA ALA A 303 19.19 9.43 -2.94
C ALA A 303 20.32 10.24 -3.59
N ARG A 304 21.45 9.59 -3.86
CA ARG A 304 22.63 10.20 -4.49
C ARG A 304 22.56 10.19 -6.00
N THR A 305 21.79 9.26 -6.56
CA THR A 305 21.57 9.11 -7.99
C THR A 305 20.12 8.81 -8.30
N TRP A 306 19.70 9.11 -9.52
CA TRP A 306 18.39 8.72 -10.01
C TRP A 306 18.18 7.21 -10.11
N GLU A 307 19.26 6.46 -10.29
CA GLU A 307 19.24 5.01 -10.26
C GLU A 307 18.90 4.49 -8.85
N GLU A 308 19.54 5.04 -7.81
CA GLU A 308 19.24 4.71 -6.41
C GLU A 308 17.79 5.06 -6.05
N TYR A 309 17.31 6.25 -6.45
CA TYR A 309 15.91 6.63 -6.30
C TYR A 309 14.95 5.64 -6.99
N GLY A 310 15.20 5.35 -8.27
CA GLY A 310 14.31 4.52 -9.10
C GLY A 310 14.30 3.03 -8.73
N GLN A 311 15.39 2.52 -8.15
CA GLN A 311 15.47 1.14 -7.63
C GLN A 311 14.89 1.01 -6.22
N SER A 312 14.68 2.13 -5.50
CA SER A 312 14.12 2.11 -4.14
C SER A 312 14.96 1.33 -3.11
N GLU A 313 16.26 1.14 -3.36
CA GLU A 313 17.17 0.35 -2.51
C GLU A 313 17.95 1.20 -1.51
N TYR A 314 17.24 2.03 -0.74
CA TYR A 314 17.88 2.89 0.24
C TYR A 314 16.93 3.35 1.34
N ASP A 315 17.56 3.81 2.40
CA ASP A 315 16.96 4.08 3.69
C ASP A 315 16.07 5.34 3.71
N GLY A 316 16.32 6.30 2.81
CA GLY A 316 15.67 7.61 2.72
C GLY A 316 14.44 7.70 1.83
N ARG A 317 14.01 6.58 1.24
CA ARG A 317 13.00 6.54 0.16
C ARG A 317 11.71 7.28 0.51
N ASP A 318 11.19 7.10 1.72
CA ASP A 318 9.92 7.67 2.14
C ASP A 318 9.91 9.22 2.12
N ARG A 319 11.03 9.86 2.50
CA ARG A 319 11.17 11.32 2.37
C ARG A 319 11.32 11.73 0.92
N ASP A 320 12.12 11.00 0.14
CA ASP A 320 12.30 11.33 -1.27
C ASP A 320 11.01 11.18 -2.08
N LEU A 321 10.12 10.26 -1.68
CA LEU A 321 8.76 10.18 -2.22
C LEU A 321 7.95 11.45 -1.92
N VAL A 322 8.05 11.98 -0.70
CA VAL A 322 7.39 13.26 -0.32
C VAL A 322 8.01 14.43 -1.07
N THR A 323 9.34 14.48 -1.19
CA THR A 323 10.07 15.52 -1.94
C THR A 323 9.70 15.48 -3.42
N ALA A 324 9.68 14.29 -4.04
CA ALA A 324 9.25 14.11 -5.43
C ALA A 324 7.78 14.53 -5.64
N MET A 325 6.88 14.16 -4.73
CA MET A 325 5.49 14.58 -4.81
C MET A 325 5.34 16.10 -4.68
N ARG A 326 6.09 16.78 -3.79
CA ARG A 326 6.09 18.25 -3.71
C ARG A 326 6.55 18.88 -5.02
N PHE A 327 7.57 18.30 -5.65
CA PHE A 327 8.00 18.73 -6.99
C PHE A 327 6.90 18.55 -8.05
N THR A 328 6.19 17.42 -8.06
CA THR A 328 5.08 17.22 -9.01
C THR A 328 3.88 18.12 -8.72
N ASP A 329 3.60 18.44 -7.46
CA ASP A 329 2.58 19.42 -7.09
C ASP A 329 2.91 20.82 -7.66
N GLU A 330 4.18 21.20 -7.70
CA GLU A 330 4.63 22.46 -8.30
C GLU A 330 4.56 22.45 -9.84
N GLU A 331 4.75 21.29 -10.46
CA GLU A 331 4.60 21.10 -11.91
C GLU A 331 3.14 21.24 -12.37
N PHE A 332 2.21 20.81 -11.53
CA PHE A 332 0.75 20.83 -11.75
C PHE A 332 0.05 21.66 -10.66
N PRO A 333 0.22 23.00 -10.62
CA PRO A 333 -0.24 23.84 -9.50
C PRO A 333 -1.77 23.90 -9.35
N SER A 334 -2.52 23.42 -10.34
CA SER A 334 -3.98 23.31 -10.30
C SER A 334 -4.45 22.03 -9.59
N ALA A 335 -3.56 21.07 -9.34
CA ALA A 335 -3.86 19.89 -8.54
C ALA A 335 -4.16 20.30 -7.09
N ASN A 336 -5.34 19.90 -6.59
CA ASN A 336 -5.88 20.36 -5.31
C ASN A 336 -5.98 19.25 -4.27
N ALA A 337 -5.63 18.01 -4.62
CA ALA A 337 -5.62 16.87 -3.74
C ALA A 337 -4.24 16.22 -3.72
N SER A 338 -3.84 15.70 -2.56
CA SER A 338 -2.58 15.01 -2.36
C SER A 338 -2.85 13.65 -1.75
N MET A 339 -2.30 12.60 -2.37
CA MET A 339 -2.42 11.23 -1.90
C MET A 339 -1.05 10.54 -1.99
N ILE A 340 -0.54 10.13 -0.84
CA ILE A 340 0.51 9.12 -0.72
C ILE A 340 -0.04 8.02 0.20
N PRO A 341 0.05 6.74 -0.17
CA PRO A 341 -0.36 5.64 0.68
C PRO A 341 0.47 5.58 1.97
N MET A 342 -0.17 5.23 3.08
CA MET A 342 0.46 5.08 4.39
C MET A 342 1.61 4.06 4.37
N ALA A 343 1.51 3.01 3.55
CA ALA A 343 2.56 1.99 3.43
C ALA A 343 3.86 2.46 2.75
N ASP A 344 3.88 3.67 2.19
CA ASP A 344 5.12 4.33 1.74
C ASP A 344 5.87 5.01 2.90
N PHE A 345 5.41 4.86 4.15
CA PHE A 345 6.02 5.43 5.34
C PHE A 345 6.51 4.36 6.33
N PRO A 346 7.66 4.60 6.99
CA PRO A 346 8.25 3.70 7.97
C PRO A 346 7.39 3.64 9.25
N PRO A 347 7.61 2.64 10.12
CA PRO A 347 8.70 1.65 10.07
C PRO A 347 8.43 0.45 9.17
N TYR A 348 9.49 -0.04 8.51
CA TYR A 348 9.49 -1.28 7.72
C TYR A 348 10.18 -2.44 8.43
N ILE A 349 11.13 -2.12 9.31
CA ILE A 349 11.92 -3.06 10.09
C ILE A 349 11.73 -2.78 11.59
N ASP A 350 11.81 -3.84 12.39
CA ASP A 350 11.81 -3.75 13.85
C ASP A 350 13.20 -3.43 14.43
N GLU A 351 13.28 -3.24 15.74
CA GLU A 351 14.54 -2.95 16.44
C GLU A 351 15.53 -4.14 16.42
N LEU A 352 15.14 -5.29 15.88
CA LEU A 352 15.98 -6.47 15.65
C LEU A 352 16.41 -6.63 14.19
N HIS A 353 16.15 -5.61 13.36
CA HIS A 353 16.38 -5.58 11.90
C HIS A 353 15.62 -6.68 11.14
N ARG A 354 14.43 -7.04 11.61
CA ARG A 354 13.51 -7.96 10.91
C ARG A 354 12.42 -7.14 10.24
N LEU A 355 11.98 -7.58 9.06
CA LEU A 355 10.80 -6.99 8.41
C LEU A 355 9.59 -7.11 9.32
N ILE A 356 8.81 -6.04 9.42
CA ILE A 356 7.56 -6.01 10.15
C ILE A 356 6.52 -6.83 9.36
N GLU A 357 5.92 -7.82 10.01
CA GLU A 357 4.89 -8.68 9.41
C GLU A 357 3.54 -7.95 9.35
N TYR A 358 2.74 -8.26 8.32
CA TYR A 358 1.36 -7.78 8.19
C TYR A 358 0.33 -8.89 8.46
N PRO A 359 -0.85 -8.56 9.05
CA PRO A 359 -1.21 -7.26 9.61
C PRO A 359 -0.26 -6.84 10.73
N GLN A 360 0.08 -5.55 10.76
CA GLN A 360 0.98 -4.99 11.77
C GLN A 360 0.38 -5.17 13.17
N SER A 361 1.22 -5.31 14.20
CA SER A 361 0.73 -5.20 15.57
C SER A 361 0.23 -3.77 15.84
N ASP A 362 -0.65 -3.59 16.84
CA ASP A 362 -1.15 -2.25 17.22
C ASP A 362 -0.02 -1.24 17.45
N TYR A 363 1.10 -1.69 18.02
CA TYR A 363 2.28 -0.85 18.23
C TYR A 363 2.88 -0.39 16.89
N TRP A 364 3.18 -1.31 15.98
CA TRP A 364 3.80 -0.95 14.69
C TRP A 364 2.87 -0.14 13.80
N HIS A 365 1.59 -0.47 13.83
CA HIS A 365 0.57 0.27 13.12
C HIS A 365 0.43 1.71 13.63
N ASP A 366 0.38 1.92 14.94
CA ASP A 366 0.38 3.26 15.56
C ASP A 366 1.65 4.06 15.20
N ARG A 367 2.81 3.39 15.16
CA ARG A 367 4.07 4.02 14.78
C ARG A 367 4.08 4.50 13.33
N ALA A 368 3.58 3.68 12.39
CA ALA A 368 3.43 4.09 11.00
C ALA A 368 2.45 5.27 10.85
N LEU A 369 1.32 5.24 11.56
CA LEU A 369 0.35 6.33 11.58
C LEU A 369 0.93 7.65 12.09
N ARG A 370 1.77 7.61 13.13
CA ARG A 370 2.44 8.81 13.66
C ARG A 370 3.40 9.45 12.65
N VAL A 371 4.14 8.64 11.89
CA VAL A 371 5.02 9.14 10.82
C VAL A 371 4.19 9.70 9.66
N TYR A 372 3.17 8.96 9.24
CA TYR A 372 2.24 9.39 8.18
C TYR A 372 1.51 10.69 8.53
N ALA A 373 1.16 10.89 9.80
CA ALA A 373 0.49 12.10 10.28
C ALA A 373 1.31 13.38 9.99
N ILE A 374 2.65 13.31 10.04
CA ILE A 374 3.51 14.45 9.68
C ILE A 374 3.20 14.93 8.26
N HIS A 375 3.14 13.99 7.31
CA HIS A 375 2.83 14.27 5.92
C HIS A 375 1.43 14.89 5.76
N ILE A 376 0.39 14.28 6.36
CA ILE A 376 -0.98 14.80 6.28
C ILE A 376 -1.07 16.22 6.84
N ILE A 377 -0.46 16.50 8.00
CA ILE A 377 -0.45 17.83 8.60
C ILE A 377 0.19 18.84 7.65
N GLN A 378 1.38 18.53 7.11
CA GLN A 378 2.06 19.39 6.15
C GLN A 378 1.20 19.66 4.92
N ARG A 379 0.54 18.64 4.36
CA ARG A 379 -0.31 18.82 3.17
C ARG A 379 -1.50 19.71 3.43
N LYS A 380 -2.13 19.52 4.59
CA LYS A 380 -3.30 20.31 4.99
C LYS A 380 -2.94 21.76 5.26
N LEU A 381 -1.77 22.02 5.88
CA LEU A 381 -1.24 23.38 6.04
C LEU A 381 -0.95 24.07 4.71
N SER A 382 -0.59 23.29 3.67
CA SER A 382 -0.43 23.78 2.30
C SER A 382 -1.74 23.89 1.50
N GLY A 383 -2.90 23.60 2.11
CA GLY A 383 -4.21 23.78 1.50
C GLY A 383 -4.69 22.67 0.58
N TYR A 384 -4.12 21.47 0.67
CA TYR A 384 -4.52 20.32 -0.17
C TYR A 384 -5.63 19.52 0.51
N ILE A 385 -6.57 19.01 -0.31
CA ILE A 385 -7.47 17.93 0.10
C ILE A 385 -6.60 16.71 0.43
N THR A 386 -6.76 16.19 1.64
CA THR A 386 -5.99 15.04 2.12
C THR A 386 -6.81 13.77 2.05
N TRP A 387 -6.14 12.69 1.66
CA TRP A 387 -6.75 11.37 1.52
C TRP A 387 -5.91 10.33 2.24
N LEU A 388 -6.45 9.77 3.32
CA LEU A 388 -5.82 8.66 4.02
C LEU A 388 -6.16 7.35 3.31
N VAL A 389 -5.12 6.68 2.81
CA VAL A 389 -5.20 5.36 2.21
C VAL A 389 -4.10 4.49 2.82
N ASN A 390 -4.44 3.32 3.35
CA ASN A 390 -3.45 2.37 3.84
C ASN A 390 -3.49 1.10 2.99
N PHE A 391 -2.74 1.12 1.88
CA PHE A 391 -2.48 -0.10 1.12
C PHE A 391 -1.63 -1.04 1.96
N TRP A 392 -2.07 -2.27 2.15
CA TRP A 392 -1.18 -3.29 2.73
C TRP A 392 -0.01 -3.54 1.79
N PRO A 393 1.16 -3.94 2.28
CA PRO A 393 2.32 -4.11 1.44
C PRO A 393 1.99 -5.08 0.31
N PRO A 394 2.42 -4.76 -0.92
CA PRO A 394 2.10 -5.60 -2.06
C PRO A 394 2.59 -7.04 -1.86
N GLY A 395 1.70 -8.02 -2.07
CA GLY A 395 1.99 -9.44 -1.89
C GLY A 395 1.58 -10.04 -0.54
N GLN A 396 1.15 -9.24 0.44
CA GLN A 396 0.57 -9.73 1.70
C GLN A 396 -0.91 -9.34 1.82
N LEU A 397 -1.70 -9.67 0.79
CA LEU A 397 -3.17 -9.50 0.80
C LEU A 397 -3.90 -10.73 1.34
N GLU A 398 -3.21 -11.85 1.45
CA GLU A 398 -3.81 -13.07 1.96
C GLU A 398 -3.95 -13.04 3.48
N THR A 399 -5.14 -13.36 3.97
CA THR A 399 -5.43 -13.48 5.40
C THR A 399 -5.21 -14.92 5.88
N PRO A 400 -4.97 -15.16 7.18
CA PRO A 400 -4.79 -16.51 7.73
C PRO A 400 -6.13 -17.26 7.89
N THR A 401 -6.94 -17.33 6.82
CA THR A 401 -8.31 -17.84 6.83
C THR A 401 -8.49 -18.91 5.76
N SER A 402 -9.31 -19.93 6.04
CA SER A 402 -9.46 -21.11 5.17
C SER A 402 -10.76 -21.12 4.37
N ASN A 403 -11.71 -20.24 4.69
CA ASN A 403 -13.02 -20.15 4.06
C ASN A 403 -13.68 -18.77 4.33
N PRO A 404 -14.80 -18.44 3.66
CA PRO A 404 -15.48 -17.16 3.85
C PRO A 404 -15.96 -16.86 5.28
N GLU A 405 -16.34 -17.87 6.07
CA GLU A 405 -16.83 -17.67 7.45
C GLU A 405 -15.68 -17.31 8.41
N GLU A 406 -14.55 -17.99 8.29
CA GLU A 406 -13.31 -17.64 8.98
C GLU A 406 -12.83 -16.24 8.57
N PHE A 407 -12.95 -15.88 7.29
CA PHE A 407 -12.65 -14.52 6.81
C PHE A 407 -13.49 -13.45 7.51
N ARG A 408 -14.81 -13.63 7.59
CA ARG A 408 -15.69 -12.70 8.30
C ARG A 408 -15.31 -12.55 9.78
N SER A 409 -15.01 -13.67 10.45
CA SER A 409 -14.59 -13.66 11.85
C SER A 409 -13.27 -12.89 12.04
N TRP A 410 -12.31 -13.09 11.13
CA TRP A 410 -11.06 -12.35 11.14
C TRP A 410 -11.23 -10.85 10.88
N ILE A 411 -12.17 -10.47 9.99
CA ILE A 411 -12.53 -9.06 9.77
C ILE A 411 -13.02 -8.43 11.08
N ASP A 412 -13.93 -9.09 11.80
CA ASP A 412 -14.51 -8.58 13.05
C ASP A 412 -13.47 -8.43 14.16
N GLU A 413 -12.62 -9.44 14.34
CA GLU A 413 -11.71 -9.53 15.49
C GLU A 413 -10.43 -8.74 15.30
N VAL A 414 -9.90 -8.71 14.07
CA VAL A 414 -8.56 -8.16 13.78
C VAL A 414 -8.67 -6.91 12.94
N PHE A 415 -9.27 -7.01 11.76
CA PHE A 415 -9.16 -5.96 10.75
C PHE A 415 -9.89 -4.67 11.14
N VAL A 416 -11.14 -4.77 11.57
CA VAL A 416 -11.97 -3.61 11.95
C VAL A 416 -11.33 -2.82 13.10
N THR A 417 -10.69 -3.48 14.06
CA THR A 417 -10.02 -2.82 15.18
C THR A 417 -8.91 -1.86 14.70
N GLN A 418 -8.12 -2.28 13.73
CA GLN A 418 -7.08 -1.42 13.13
C GLN A 418 -7.70 -0.26 12.36
N LYS A 419 -8.75 -0.53 11.57
CA LYS A 419 -9.44 0.51 10.80
C LYS A 419 -10.14 1.55 11.66
N ILE A 420 -10.64 1.17 12.84
CA ILE A 420 -11.13 2.11 13.86
C ILE A 420 -10.02 3.01 14.37
N HIS A 421 -8.80 2.48 14.53
CA HIS A 421 -7.66 3.29 14.94
C HIS A 421 -7.27 4.31 13.85
N GLU A 422 -7.16 3.86 12.60
CA GLU A 422 -6.95 4.74 11.44
C GLU A 422 -8.02 5.83 11.36
N ALA A 423 -9.30 5.48 11.57
CA ALA A 423 -10.42 6.43 11.54
C ALA A 423 -10.29 7.54 12.60
N LYS A 424 -9.89 7.19 13.83
CA LYS A 424 -9.66 8.16 14.91
C LYS A 424 -8.51 9.11 14.60
N VAL A 425 -7.46 8.60 13.96
CA VAL A 425 -6.35 9.42 13.50
C VAL A 425 -6.78 10.31 12.34
N ALA A 426 -7.53 9.78 11.37
CA ALA A 426 -8.09 10.56 10.27
C ALA A 426 -8.98 11.70 10.78
N GLU A 427 -9.79 11.46 11.83
CA GLU A 427 -10.59 12.49 12.49
C GLU A 427 -9.72 13.54 13.18
N LEU A 428 -8.72 13.11 13.97
CA LEU A 428 -7.79 14.02 14.64
C LEU A 428 -7.06 14.95 13.67
N LEU A 429 -6.73 14.43 12.49
CA LEU A 429 -6.06 15.16 11.42
C LEU A 429 -7.02 15.93 10.50
N GLU A 430 -8.33 15.84 10.78
CA GLU A 430 -9.39 16.46 9.99
C GLU A 430 -9.34 16.03 8.51
N VAL A 431 -8.99 14.78 8.23
CA VAL A 431 -8.87 14.26 6.85
C VAL A 431 -10.21 14.34 6.12
N GLU A 432 -10.17 14.69 4.83
CA GLU A 432 -11.36 14.81 4.00
C GLU A 432 -11.86 13.44 3.48
N LEU A 433 -10.93 12.61 3.00
CA LEU A 433 -11.23 11.31 2.36
C LEU A 433 -10.51 10.17 3.10
N PHE A 434 -11.22 9.08 3.39
CA PHE A 434 -10.64 7.90 4.01
C PHE A 434 -11.03 6.61 3.28
N THR A 435 -10.03 5.84 2.87
CA THR A 435 -10.20 4.48 2.34
C THR A 435 -9.72 3.46 3.39
N PRO A 436 -10.63 2.88 4.20
CA PRO A 436 -10.29 1.89 5.23
C PRO A 436 -10.02 0.47 4.69
N TRP A 437 -9.74 0.30 3.40
CA TRP A 437 -9.47 -1.00 2.78
C TRP A 437 -8.06 -1.03 2.16
N PRO A 438 -7.42 -2.21 2.12
CA PRO A 438 -6.03 -2.30 1.73
C PRO A 438 -5.80 -2.29 0.22
N ILE A 439 -6.86 -2.50 -0.56
CA ILE A 439 -6.88 -2.55 -2.02
C ILE A 439 -8.36 -2.56 -2.45
N GLU A 440 -8.67 -2.70 -3.74
CA GLU A 440 -10.04 -2.83 -4.22
C GLU A 440 -10.74 -4.07 -3.62
N ILE A 441 -12.04 -3.93 -3.30
CA ILE A 441 -12.79 -4.90 -2.51
C ILE A 441 -12.76 -6.31 -3.12
N GLU A 442 -13.06 -6.39 -4.40
CA GLU A 442 -13.04 -7.61 -5.20
C GLU A 442 -11.63 -8.21 -5.27
N ARG A 443 -10.59 -7.38 -5.39
CA ARG A 443 -9.20 -7.84 -5.44
C ARG A 443 -8.75 -8.39 -4.10
N PHE A 444 -9.18 -7.78 -2.99
CA PHE A 444 -8.87 -8.30 -1.67
C PHE A 444 -9.54 -9.66 -1.42
N VAL A 445 -10.80 -9.83 -1.81
CA VAL A 445 -11.51 -11.11 -1.69
C VAL A 445 -10.91 -12.17 -2.62
N LEU A 446 -10.59 -11.82 -3.87
CA LEU A 446 -9.98 -12.75 -4.84
C LEU A 446 -8.55 -13.16 -4.48
N ALA A 447 -7.84 -12.36 -3.66
CA ALA A 447 -6.50 -12.70 -3.18
C ALA A 447 -6.50 -13.83 -2.11
N GLN A 448 -7.66 -14.25 -1.60
CA GLN A 448 -7.74 -15.28 -0.56
C GLN A 448 -7.61 -16.69 -1.14
N ARG A 449 -6.91 -17.60 -0.45
CA ARG A 449 -6.71 -19.01 -0.89
C ARG A 449 -8.02 -19.77 -1.17
N TRP A 450 -9.09 -19.41 -0.48
CA TRP A 450 -10.39 -20.06 -0.63
C TRP A 450 -11.22 -19.49 -1.80
N ALA A 451 -10.82 -18.38 -2.40
CA ALA A 451 -11.60 -17.71 -3.43
C ALA A 451 -11.81 -18.58 -4.68
N GLU A 452 -10.77 -19.28 -5.15
CA GLU A 452 -10.82 -20.14 -6.35
C GLU A 452 -11.85 -21.26 -6.26
N THR A 453 -12.15 -21.75 -5.06
CA THR A 453 -13.07 -22.88 -4.84
C THR A 453 -14.42 -22.45 -4.27
N SER A 454 -14.60 -21.15 -4.05
CA SER A 454 -15.84 -20.57 -3.53
C SER A 454 -16.87 -20.34 -4.63
N SER A 455 -18.14 -20.32 -4.25
CA SER A 455 -19.21 -19.94 -5.18
C SER A 455 -19.25 -18.43 -5.39
N ASP A 456 -19.81 -17.99 -6.51
CA ASP A 456 -20.09 -16.57 -6.79
C ASP A 456 -20.85 -15.88 -5.64
N GLN A 457 -21.81 -16.59 -5.01
CA GLN A 457 -22.58 -16.07 -3.88
C GLN A 457 -21.74 -15.91 -2.62
N ASP A 458 -20.78 -16.80 -2.38
CA ASP A 458 -19.87 -16.70 -1.24
C ASP A 458 -18.88 -15.55 -1.43
N LEU A 459 -18.34 -15.38 -2.65
CA LEU A 459 -17.46 -14.28 -3.01
C LEU A 459 -18.16 -12.92 -2.84
N LEU A 460 -19.34 -12.77 -3.45
CA LEU A 460 -20.15 -11.57 -3.33
C LEU A 460 -20.54 -11.30 -1.87
N GLY A 461 -20.95 -12.35 -1.15
CA GLY A 461 -21.30 -12.25 0.26
C GLY A 461 -20.12 -11.91 1.18
N ALA A 462 -18.89 -12.31 0.85
CA ALA A 462 -17.69 -11.93 1.59
C ALA A 462 -17.31 -10.47 1.30
N ALA A 463 -17.37 -10.05 0.04
CA ALA A 463 -17.11 -8.67 -0.39
C ALA A 463 -18.10 -7.67 0.23
N GLN A 464 -19.40 -7.95 0.18
CA GLN A 464 -20.40 -7.08 0.80
C GLN A 464 -20.21 -7.01 2.32
N TYR A 465 -19.91 -8.14 2.97
CA TYR A 465 -19.63 -8.15 4.41
C TYR A 465 -18.42 -7.29 4.77
N LEU A 466 -17.33 -7.38 4.00
CA LEU A 466 -16.13 -6.58 4.17
C LEU A 466 -16.43 -5.07 4.04
N LEU A 467 -17.20 -4.68 3.03
CA LEU A 467 -17.63 -3.29 2.84
C LEU A 467 -18.45 -2.78 4.03
N ASP A 468 -19.53 -3.48 4.34
CA ASP A 468 -20.51 -3.05 5.34
C ASP A 468 -19.90 -3.00 6.73
N THR A 469 -19.17 -4.06 7.11
CA THR A 469 -18.63 -4.21 8.47
C THR A 469 -17.55 -3.18 8.76
N VAL A 470 -16.64 -2.96 7.81
CA VAL A 470 -15.57 -1.98 7.97
C VAL A 470 -16.15 -0.56 8.00
N SER A 471 -17.05 -0.22 7.07
CA SER A 471 -17.69 1.10 7.04
C SER A 471 -18.46 1.40 8.33
N ASN A 472 -19.29 0.44 8.78
CA ASN A 472 -20.04 0.57 10.02
C ASN A 472 -19.14 0.65 11.26
N GLY A 473 -17.99 -0.03 11.25
CA GLY A 473 -17.01 0.01 12.33
C GLY A 473 -16.32 1.38 12.45
N VAL A 474 -15.95 1.99 11.32
CA VAL A 474 -15.19 3.25 11.31
C VAL A 474 -16.06 4.49 11.39
N ARG A 475 -17.27 4.47 10.83
CA ARG A 475 -18.15 5.65 10.75
C ARG A 475 -18.41 6.35 12.09
N PRO A 476 -18.55 5.67 13.24
CA PRO A 476 -18.74 6.36 14.53
C PRO A 476 -17.56 7.22 14.99
N TYR A 477 -16.39 7.08 14.36
CA TYR A 477 -15.14 7.73 14.78
C TYR A 477 -14.57 8.71 13.76
N PHE A 478 -15.19 8.80 12.58
CA PHE A 478 -14.76 9.68 11.51
C PHE A 478 -16.01 10.36 10.97
N ASP A 479 -15.95 11.65 10.61
CA ASP A 479 -17.05 12.41 10.01
C ASP A 479 -16.82 12.78 8.53
N GLY A 480 -15.60 12.58 8.01
CA GLY A 480 -15.28 12.83 6.60
C GLY A 480 -15.87 11.79 5.65
N ARG A 481 -15.49 11.83 4.38
CA ARG A 481 -16.05 10.92 3.37
C ARG A 481 -15.29 9.58 3.39
N ILE A 482 -16.02 8.48 3.57
CA ILE A 482 -15.50 7.11 3.45
C ILE A 482 -15.63 6.69 1.99
N VAL A 483 -14.52 6.30 1.36
CA VAL A 483 -14.48 6.04 -0.09
C VAL A 483 -13.91 4.64 -0.35
N PRO A 484 -14.73 3.66 -0.71
CA PRO A 484 -14.24 2.35 -1.14
C PRO A 484 -13.61 2.40 -2.52
N HIS A 485 -12.61 1.54 -2.74
CA HIS A 485 -11.98 1.33 -4.03
C HIS A 485 -12.56 0.09 -4.73
N SER A 486 -12.77 0.18 -6.03
CA SER A 486 -13.21 -0.92 -6.88
C SER A 486 -12.40 -0.97 -8.17
N TYR A 487 -12.03 -2.17 -8.59
CA TYR A 487 -11.40 -2.45 -9.87
C TYR A 487 -12.33 -3.31 -10.71
N VAL A 488 -13.33 -2.64 -11.28
CA VAL A 488 -14.36 -3.27 -12.11
C VAL A 488 -13.75 -3.69 -13.45
N HIS A 489 -13.17 -4.88 -13.51
CA HIS A 489 -12.58 -5.43 -14.72
C HIS A 489 -13.66 -6.07 -15.60
N HIS A 490 -13.97 -5.45 -16.74
CA HIS A 490 -15.15 -5.83 -17.53
C HIS A 490 -15.08 -7.22 -18.21
N GLU A 491 -13.86 -7.73 -18.43
CA GLU A 491 -13.59 -8.98 -19.16
C GLU A 491 -13.09 -10.14 -18.29
N ARG A 492 -12.43 -9.84 -17.16
CA ARG A 492 -11.58 -10.81 -16.45
C ARG A 492 -12.19 -11.34 -15.18
N ASP A 493 -13.06 -10.56 -14.56
CA ASP A 493 -13.72 -10.94 -13.33
C ASP A 493 -15.15 -11.43 -13.60
N SER A 494 -15.61 -12.40 -12.79
CA SER A 494 -16.98 -12.87 -12.85
C SER A 494 -17.92 -11.66 -12.82
N GLN A 495 -18.91 -11.63 -13.74
CA GLN A 495 -19.84 -10.50 -13.85
C GLN A 495 -20.57 -10.20 -12.52
N ILE A 496 -20.47 -11.09 -11.52
CA ILE A 496 -21.00 -10.95 -10.17
C ILE A 496 -20.64 -9.65 -9.48
N TRP A 497 -19.48 -9.03 -9.78
CA TRP A 497 -19.09 -7.79 -9.10
C TRP A 497 -19.99 -6.62 -9.48
N ARG A 498 -20.72 -6.73 -10.61
CA ARG A 498 -21.82 -5.81 -10.93
C ARG A 498 -22.89 -5.80 -9.85
N GLU A 499 -23.02 -6.85 -9.04
CA GLU A 499 -24.02 -7.00 -7.99
C GLU A 499 -23.53 -6.47 -6.63
N LEU A 500 -22.24 -6.17 -6.47
CA LEU A 500 -21.69 -5.59 -5.24
C LEU A 500 -22.28 -4.19 -5.03
N SER A 501 -22.91 -3.95 -3.89
CA SER A 501 -23.66 -2.71 -3.64
C SER A 501 -22.87 -1.73 -2.80
N TYR A 502 -22.89 -0.47 -3.25
CA TYR A 502 -22.28 0.67 -2.59
C TYR A 502 -23.33 1.70 -2.14
N ALA A 503 -24.62 1.33 -2.08
CA ALA A 503 -25.72 2.28 -1.86
C ALA A 503 -25.64 3.10 -0.55
N ASP A 504 -24.84 2.65 0.43
CA ASP A 504 -24.61 3.34 1.70
C ASP A 504 -23.42 4.34 1.65
N PHE A 505 -22.76 4.48 0.50
CA PHE A 505 -21.63 5.38 0.29
C PHE A 505 -22.02 6.60 -0.54
N GLU A 506 -21.43 7.76 -0.23
CA GLU A 506 -21.58 8.97 -1.06
C GLU A 506 -20.79 8.87 -2.37
N GLU A 507 -19.65 8.20 -2.31
CA GLU A 507 -18.67 8.15 -3.38
C GLU A 507 -17.97 6.80 -3.43
N VAL A 508 -17.69 6.32 -4.63
CA VAL A 508 -16.82 5.16 -4.89
C VAL A 508 -15.72 5.56 -5.86
N THR A 509 -14.48 5.11 -5.60
CA THR A 509 -13.38 5.27 -6.55
C THR A 509 -13.20 4.02 -7.39
N PHE A 510 -13.14 4.19 -8.70
CA PHE A 510 -12.86 3.12 -9.64
C PHE A 510 -11.46 3.27 -10.22
N ASN A 511 -10.68 2.20 -10.25
CA ASN A 511 -9.34 2.22 -10.84
C ASN A 511 -9.43 1.88 -12.33
N LEU A 512 -8.77 2.68 -13.17
CA LEU A 512 -8.82 2.55 -14.63
C LEU A 512 -7.40 2.38 -15.18
N PHE A 513 -7.12 1.18 -15.69
CA PHE A 513 -5.85 0.85 -16.33
C PHE A 513 -6.08 0.63 -17.83
N PRO A 514 -5.52 1.47 -18.70
CA PRO A 514 -5.64 1.32 -20.13
C PRO A 514 -4.83 0.13 -20.66
N GLU A 515 -5.12 -0.23 -21.91
CA GLU A 515 -4.62 -1.44 -22.54
C GLU A 515 -3.86 -1.11 -23.83
N CYS A 516 -2.62 -1.61 -23.91
CA CYS A 516 -1.72 -1.68 -25.06
C CYS A 516 -1.56 -0.46 -25.98
N ASN A 517 -2.61 0.08 -26.59
CA ASN A 517 -2.61 1.21 -27.51
C ASN A 517 -3.95 1.96 -27.43
N GLN A 518 -4.09 3.08 -28.16
CA GLN A 518 -5.31 3.88 -28.12
C GLN A 518 -6.57 3.07 -28.45
N GLN A 519 -6.54 2.23 -29.50
CA GLN A 519 -7.72 1.47 -29.92
C GLN A 519 -8.13 0.43 -28.87
N GLU A 520 -7.18 -0.34 -28.36
CA GLU A 520 -7.45 -1.37 -27.33
C GLU A 520 -7.91 -0.72 -26.02
N THR A 521 -7.31 0.41 -25.65
CA THR A 521 -7.76 1.24 -24.54
C THR A 521 -9.20 1.72 -24.75
N ASP A 522 -9.55 2.18 -25.95
CA ASP A 522 -10.88 2.67 -26.26
C ASP A 522 -11.95 1.57 -26.11
N GLU A 523 -11.65 0.37 -26.60
CA GLU A 523 -12.54 -0.80 -26.52
C GLU A 523 -12.69 -1.26 -25.07
N TYR A 524 -11.58 -1.41 -24.36
CA TYR A 524 -11.56 -1.85 -22.97
C TYR A 524 -12.27 -0.88 -22.02
N LEU A 525 -11.97 0.41 -22.15
CA LEU A 525 -12.54 1.47 -21.32
C LEU A 525 -14.04 1.61 -21.55
N GLN A 526 -14.54 1.40 -22.78
CA GLN A 526 -15.98 1.42 -23.05
C GLN A 526 -16.72 0.37 -22.21
N GLY A 527 -16.15 -0.83 -22.08
CA GLY A 527 -16.71 -1.90 -21.26
C GLY A 527 -16.72 -1.55 -19.78
N GLN A 528 -15.60 -1.05 -19.25
CA GLN A 528 -15.48 -0.63 -17.85
C GLN A 528 -16.45 0.52 -17.51
N LEU A 529 -16.45 1.59 -18.32
CA LEU A 529 -17.29 2.76 -18.09
C LEU A 529 -18.79 2.42 -18.17
N SER A 530 -19.19 1.49 -19.05
CA SER A 530 -20.58 1.03 -19.11
C SER A 530 -21.02 0.34 -17.81
N LEU A 531 -20.12 -0.42 -17.18
CA LEU A 531 -20.40 -1.09 -15.92
C LEU A 531 -20.34 -0.12 -14.72
N ILE A 532 -19.41 0.84 -14.74
CA ILE A 532 -19.37 1.93 -13.76
C ILE A 532 -20.67 2.73 -13.83
N ASP A 533 -21.14 3.10 -15.03
CA ASP A 533 -22.41 3.82 -15.21
C ASP A 533 -23.61 3.01 -14.66
N GLU A 534 -23.63 1.69 -14.84
CA GLU A 534 -24.66 0.82 -14.25
C GLU A 534 -24.64 0.87 -12.72
N ILE A 535 -23.46 0.72 -12.09
CA ILE A 535 -23.30 0.74 -10.62
C ILE A 535 -23.65 2.12 -10.06
N VAL A 536 -23.09 3.18 -10.65
CA VAL A 536 -23.31 4.58 -10.25
C VAL A 536 -24.79 4.94 -10.32
N ASN A 537 -25.48 4.58 -11.40
CA ASN A 537 -26.91 4.85 -11.53
C ASN A 537 -27.76 3.97 -10.61
N ARG A 538 -27.40 2.70 -10.41
CA ARG A 538 -28.15 1.81 -9.51
C ARG A 538 -28.09 2.29 -8.07
N ASP A 539 -26.88 2.62 -7.60
CA ASP A 539 -26.61 2.96 -6.19
C ASP A 539 -26.69 4.46 -5.91
N GLN A 540 -26.93 5.30 -6.93
CA GLN A 540 -27.07 6.76 -6.82
C GLN A 540 -25.81 7.45 -6.27
N LEU A 541 -24.65 7.05 -6.79
CA LEU A 541 -23.34 7.45 -6.27
C LEU A 541 -22.81 8.70 -6.96
N THR A 542 -21.94 9.45 -6.27
CA THR A 542 -20.84 10.14 -6.96
C THR A 542 -19.70 9.17 -7.18
N TRP A 543 -18.83 9.41 -8.15
CA TRP A 543 -17.69 8.52 -8.37
C TRP A 543 -16.46 9.29 -8.80
N SER A 544 -15.30 8.68 -8.63
CA SER A 544 -14.02 9.24 -9.02
C SER A 544 -13.08 8.14 -9.48
N ILE A 545 -11.93 8.53 -10.01
CA ILE A 545 -10.87 7.61 -10.39
C ILE A 545 -9.78 7.66 -9.32
N GLY A 546 -9.62 6.55 -8.59
CA GLY A 546 -8.65 6.44 -7.48
C GLY A 546 -7.22 6.22 -7.98
N GLU A 547 -7.09 5.61 -9.15
CA GLU A 547 -5.84 5.36 -9.84
C GLU A 547 -6.06 5.29 -11.34
N MET A 548 -5.28 6.08 -12.06
CA MET A 548 -5.10 6.02 -13.50
C MET A 548 -3.59 6.05 -13.78
N GLU A 549 -3.08 5.03 -14.45
CA GLU A 549 -1.66 4.95 -14.83
C GLU A 549 -1.48 4.25 -16.19
N LEU A 550 -0.40 4.58 -16.90
CA LEU A 550 0.07 3.80 -18.04
C LEU A 550 1.12 2.80 -17.54
N GLY A 551 0.74 1.55 -17.31
CA GLY A 551 1.67 0.53 -16.84
C GLY A 551 2.77 0.24 -17.87
N HIS A 552 3.97 0.84 -17.73
CA HIS A 552 5.05 0.77 -18.72
C HIS A 552 5.35 -0.65 -19.23
N HIS A 553 5.44 -1.61 -18.32
CA HIS A 553 5.71 -3.01 -18.65
C HIS A 553 4.63 -3.58 -19.59
N ARG A 554 3.36 -3.27 -19.34
CA ARG A 554 2.25 -3.74 -20.17
C ARG A 554 2.37 -3.16 -21.58
N PHE A 555 2.47 -1.84 -21.69
CA PHE A 555 2.50 -1.16 -22.98
C PHE A 555 3.76 -1.46 -23.79
N THR A 556 4.93 -1.19 -23.22
CA THR A 556 6.21 -1.28 -23.95
C THR A 556 6.76 -2.71 -23.94
N GLY A 557 6.72 -3.39 -22.79
CA GLY A 557 7.25 -4.74 -22.65
C GLY A 557 6.41 -5.82 -23.35
N LEU A 558 5.08 -5.74 -23.26
CA LEU A 558 4.20 -6.77 -23.83
C LEU A 558 3.62 -6.37 -25.20
N CYS A 559 3.11 -5.14 -25.32
CA CYS A 559 2.40 -4.72 -26.54
C CYS A 559 3.32 -4.06 -27.58
N GLY A 560 4.56 -3.74 -27.22
CA GLY A 560 5.53 -3.06 -28.10
C GLY A 560 5.20 -1.60 -28.36
N THR A 561 4.36 -0.98 -27.53
CA THR A 561 3.94 0.42 -27.66
C THR A 561 5.02 1.36 -27.15
N ASN A 562 5.37 2.34 -27.98
CA ASN A 562 6.27 3.41 -27.57
C ASN A 562 5.48 4.50 -26.83
N LEU A 563 5.52 4.47 -25.50
CA LEU A 563 4.82 5.43 -24.67
C LEU A 563 5.36 6.86 -24.80
N ALA A 564 6.61 7.06 -25.21
CA ALA A 564 7.13 8.41 -25.49
C ALA A 564 6.40 9.08 -26.66
N ASP A 565 5.87 8.29 -27.60
CA ASP A 565 5.19 8.79 -28.80
C ASP A 565 3.65 8.74 -28.71
N GLN A 566 3.09 7.95 -27.78
CA GLN A 566 1.66 7.61 -27.79
C GLN A 566 0.94 7.86 -26.45
N ALA A 567 1.65 8.17 -25.36
CA ALA A 567 1.02 8.34 -24.05
C ALA A 567 0.02 9.50 -24.02
N ASP A 568 0.31 10.59 -24.74
CA ASP A 568 -0.56 11.75 -24.91
C ASP A 568 -1.85 11.40 -25.65
N GLU A 569 -1.76 10.64 -26.75
CA GLU A 569 -2.92 10.17 -27.53
C GLU A 569 -3.79 9.22 -26.69
N ILE A 570 -3.17 8.29 -25.95
CA ILE A 570 -3.87 7.32 -25.09
C ILE A 570 -4.62 8.04 -23.97
N HIS A 571 -3.92 8.84 -23.14
CA HIS A 571 -4.59 9.57 -22.05
C HIS A 571 -5.59 10.61 -22.57
N GLY A 572 -5.30 11.27 -23.70
CA GLY A 572 -6.25 12.19 -24.33
C GLY A 572 -7.57 11.49 -24.68
N ALA A 573 -7.51 10.34 -25.33
CA ALA A 573 -8.69 9.54 -25.69
C ALA A 573 -9.45 9.01 -24.46
N MET A 574 -8.72 8.55 -23.43
CA MET A 574 -9.31 8.12 -22.18
C MET A 574 -10.09 9.24 -21.49
N LEU A 575 -9.47 10.42 -21.35
CA LEU A 575 -10.09 11.57 -20.69
C LEU A 575 -11.34 12.00 -21.45
N ASP A 576 -11.30 12.06 -22.79
CA ASP A 576 -12.49 12.37 -23.61
C ASP A 576 -13.65 11.42 -23.28
N LYS A 577 -13.42 10.10 -23.26
CA LYS A 577 -14.44 9.09 -22.91
C LYS A 577 -14.94 9.18 -21.48
N ILE A 578 -14.04 9.41 -20.52
CA ILE A 578 -14.36 9.55 -19.10
C ILE A 578 -15.31 10.73 -18.88
N PHE A 579 -15.05 11.86 -19.55
CA PHE A 579 -15.85 13.07 -19.39
C PHE A 579 -17.11 13.11 -20.25
N GLU A 580 -17.25 12.19 -21.22
CA GLU A 580 -18.48 11.95 -21.97
C GLU A 580 -19.51 11.08 -21.24
N GLN A 581 -19.14 10.52 -20.06
CA GLN A 581 -20.05 9.70 -19.27
C GLN A 581 -21.30 10.47 -18.81
N SER A 582 -22.40 9.74 -18.60
CA SER A 582 -23.69 10.33 -18.22
C SER A 582 -23.61 11.05 -16.86
N VAL A 583 -22.81 10.49 -15.96
CA VAL A 583 -22.37 11.10 -14.70
C VAL A 583 -20.85 11.21 -14.78
N ALA A 584 -20.33 12.43 -14.88
CA ALA A 584 -18.89 12.66 -14.89
C ALA A 584 -18.27 12.40 -13.50
N PRO A 585 -17.00 11.94 -13.42
CA PRO A 585 -16.36 11.73 -12.14
C PRO A 585 -16.10 13.05 -11.42
N VAL A 586 -16.18 13.03 -10.08
CA VAL A 586 -15.88 14.17 -9.20
C VAL A 586 -14.39 14.26 -8.83
N GLY A 587 -13.55 13.39 -9.37
CA GLY A 587 -12.11 13.51 -9.25
C GLY A 587 -11.32 12.41 -9.93
N ILE A 588 -10.04 12.66 -10.18
CA ILE A 588 -9.11 11.74 -10.84
C ILE A 588 -7.74 11.84 -10.18
N SER A 589 -7.20 10.71 -9.76
CA SER A 589 -5.82 10.57 -9.27
C SER A 589 -4.98 9.86 -10.33
N VAL A 590 -3.95 10.54 -10.83
CA VAL A 590 -3.02 10.01 -11.83
C VAL A 590 -1.69 9.68 -11.17
N LEU A 591 -1.22 8.46 -11.41
CA LEU A 591 0.00 7.91 -10.82
C LEU A 591 0.97 7.44 -11.91
N GLY A 592 2.23 7.22 -11.53
CA GLY A 592 3.22 6.53 -12.37
C GLY A 592 4.17 7.47 -13.10
N ASN A 593 4.45 7.21 -14.38
CA ASN A 593 5.47 7.94 -15.14
C ASN A 593 4.88 9.00 -16.07
N LEU A 594 5.68 10.03 -16.37
CA LEU A 594 5.50 10.86 -17.57
C LEU A 594 6.48 10.41 -18.65
N TYR A 595 5.99 10.31 -19.89
CA TYR A 595 6.76 9.75 -21.01
C TYR A 595 7.27 10.79 -22.02
N SER A 596 6.61 11.95 -22.11
CA SER A 596 6.97 13.03 -23.03
C SER A 596 6.42 14.37 -22.56
N VAL A 597 6.89 15.46 -23.19
CA VAL A 597 6.36 16.82 -22.99
C VAL A 597 4.89 16.89 -23.41
N ASP A 598 4.55 16.31 -24.56
CA ASP A 598 3.18 16.29 -25.08
C ASP A 598 2.23 15.55 -24.11
N HIS A 599 2.71 14.45 -23.50
CA HIS A 599 1.93 13.72 -22.50
C HIS A 599 1.67 14.55 -21.24
N ARG A 600 2.69 15.25 -20.73
CA ARG A 600 2.51 16.20 -19.60
C ARG A 600 1.51 17.29 -19.97
N ASP A 601 1.65 17.88 -21.15
CA ASP A 601 0.82 19.01 -21.59
C ASP A 601 -0.65 18.59 -21.78
N VAL A 602 -0.93 17.37 -22.27
CA VAL A 602 -2.29 16.82 -22.34
C VAL A 602 -2.91 16.67 -20.95
N LEU A 603 -2.15 16.18 -19.95
CA LEU A 603 -2.65 16.06 -18.57
C LEU A 603 -2.90 17.45 -17.95
N GLU A 604 -1.99 18.40 -18.14
CA GLU A 604 -2.20 19.79 -17.69
C GLU A 604 -3.48 20.38 -18.30
N GLU A 605 -3.61 20.35 -19.63
CA GLU A 605 -4.71 21.01 -20.34
C GLU A 605 -6.06 20.34 -20.07
N ARG A 606 -6.13 19.01 -20.13
CA ARG A 606 -7.41 18.28 -20.13
C ARG A 606 -7.86 17.83 -18.75
N LEU A 607 -6.94 17.70 -17.81
CA LEU A 607 -7.24 17.23 -16.46
C LEU A 607 -7.06 18.32 -15.40
N PHE A 608 -5.85 18.86 -15.24
CA PHE A 608 -5.54 19.75 -14.10
C PHE A 608 -6.10 21.17 -14.28
N PHE A 609 -6.07 21.73 -15.50
CA PHE A 609 -6.55 23.09 -15.79
C PHE A 609 -8.02 23.14 -16.22
N ARG A 610 -8.83 22.13 -15.88
CA ARG A 610 -10.23 22.08 -16.31
C ARG A 610 -11.06 23.18 -15.61
N GLU A 611 -11.52 24.17 -16.39
CA GLU A 611 -12.42 25.27 -15.92
C GLU A 611 -13.79 24.79 -15.42
#